data_AF-A0A6J4UPX9-F1
#
_entry.id   AF-A0A6J4UPX9-F1
#
_cell.length_a   1.000
_cell.length_b   1.000
_cell.length_c   1.000
_cell.angle_alpha   90.00
_cell.angle_beta   90.00
_cell.angle_gamma   90.00
#
_symmetry.space_group_name_H-M   'P 1'
#
loop_
_entity.id
_entity.type
_entity.pdbx_description
1 polymer ?
#
loop_
_entity_poly.entity_id
_entity_poly.type
_entity_poly.pdbx_seq_one_letter_code
_entity_poly.pdbx_strand_id
1 'polypeptide(L)'
;MRQVIYAMRFTGRAEPVDEAGTILRAATRAPCSTLTASVGPDGLEATIESAPGGEATFASEVTFTGETSFLEEGTIEFGEGHRLRFATVGSGHLAPSADPRANMARCRGGSRPARGSSSGRPG
;
A
#
# COMPACT_ATOMS: atom_id res chain seq x y z
N MET A 1 15.61 -5.43 -16.04
CA MET A 1 14.88 -5.29 -14.75
C MET A 1 13.47 -5.78 -14.95
N ARG A 2 12.97 -6.67 -14.09
CA ARG A 2 11.59 -7.18 -14.16
C ARG A 2 10.65 -6.19 -13.48
N GLN A 3 9.72 -5.58 -14.22
CA GLN A 3 8.65 -4.79 -13.62
C GLN A 3 7.67 -5.73 -12.92
N VAL A 4 7.29 -5.39 -11.70
CA VAL A 4 6.30 -6.12 -10.91
C VAL A 4 5.21 -5.15 -10.54
N ILE A 5 3.97 -5.52 -10.83
CA ILE A 5 2.77 -4.74 -10.51
C ILE A 5 2.05 -5.48 -9.39
N TYR A 6 1.73 -4.76 -8.31
CA TYR A 6 0.89 -5.28 -7.21
C TYR A 6 -0.44 -4.52 -7.22
N ALA A 7 -1.55 -5.26 -7.24
CA ALA A 7 -2.89 -4.72 -7.03
C ALA A 7 -3.42 -5.24 -5.70
N MET A 8 -3.63 -4.34 -4.73
CA MET A 8 -3.99 -4.71 -3.36
C MET A 8 -5.17 -3.86 -2.91
N ARG A 9 -6.14 -4.48 -2.22
CA ARG A 9 -7.28 -3.77 -1.65
C ARG A 9 -7.33 -4.03 -0.15
N PHE A 10 -7.22 -2.94 0.61
CA PHE A 10 -7.39 -2.94 2.05
C PHE A 10 -8.66 -2.19 2.41
N THR A 11 -9.42 -2.72 3.37
CA THR A 11 -10.62 -2.08 3.89
C THR A 11 -10.47 -1.95 5.39
N GLY A 12 -10.72 -0.76 5.92
CA GLY A 12 -10.71 -0.52 7.36
C GLY A 12 -10.91 0.96 7.69
N ARG A 13 -10.61 1.32 8.94
CA ARG A 13 -10.69 2.68 9.44
C ARG A 13 -9.33 3.13 9.93
N ALA A 14 -9.00 4.38 9.67
CA ALA A 14 -7.87 5.05 10.29
C ALA A 14 -8.36 5.76 11.56
N GLU A 15 -7.55 5.72 12.61
CA GLU A 15 -7.87 6.34 13.90
C GLU A 15 -6.90 7.51 14.16
N PRO A 16 -7.39 8.62 14.74
CA PRO A 16 -6.54 9.70 15.21
C PRO A 16 -5.50 9.21 16.23
N VAL A 17 -4.26 9.66 16.07
CA VAL A 17 -3.16 9.38 17.01
C VAL A 17 -2.91 10.57 17.94
N ASP A 18 -3.22 11.78 17.46
CA ASP A 18 -3.07 13.03 18.20
C ASP A 18 -4.43 13.63 18.59
N GLU A 19 -4.43 14.46 19.64
CA GLU A 19 -5.65 15.15 20.10
C GLU A 19 -6.23 16.10 19.05
N ALA A 20 -5.37 16.65 18.17
CA ALA A 20 -5.78 17.53 17.09
C ALA A 20 -6.36 16.80 15.87
N GLY A 21 -6.25 15.46 15.81
CA GLY A 21 -6.71 14.65 14.68
C GLY A 21 -5.97 14.89 13.36
N THR A 22 -4.78 15.49 13.41
CA THR A 22 -3.96 15.77 12.23
C THR A 22 -3.13 14.58 11.79
N ILE A 23 -2.95 13.59 12.67
CA ILE A 23 -2.25 12.35 12.39
C ILE A 23 -3.23 11.19 12.52
N LEU A 24 -3.46 10.48 11.42
CA LEU A 24 -4.27 9.28 11.38
C LEU A 24 -3.39 8.05 11.20
N ARG A 25 -3.68 6.98 11.93
CA ARG A 25 -3.02 5.69 11.74
C ARG A 25 -4.02 4.66 11.26
N ALA A 26 -3.66 3.97 10.18
CA ALA A 26 -4.43 2.86 9.62
C ALA A 26 -3.67 1.56 9.84
N ALA A 27 -4.37 0.55 10.36
CA ALA A 27 -3.88 -0.81 10.44
C ALA A 27 -4.97 -1.75 9.93
N THR A 28 -4.73 -2.39 8.79
CA THR A 28 -5.73 -3.23 8.12
C THR A 28 -5.11 -4.51 7.58
N ARG A 29 -5.96 -5.51 7.35
CA ARG A 29 -5.56 -6.80 6.83
C ARG A 29 -6.46 -7.21 5.68
N ALA A 30 -5.90 -7.94 4.72
CA ALA A 30 -6.64 -8.47 3.59
C ALA A 30 -6.11 -9.87 3.23
N PRO A 31 -6.97 -10.81 2.81
CA PRO A 31 -6.50 -12.09 2.29
C PRO A 31 -5.66 -11.88 1.01
N CYS A 32 -4.61 -12.68 0.83
CA CYS A 32 -3.80 -12.65 -0.39
C CYS A 32 -4.45 -13.45 -1.52
N SER A 33 -4.30 -12.96 -2.75
CA SER A 33 -4.66 -13.68 -3.96
C SER A 33 -3.58 -13.53 -5.01
N THR A 34 -3.35 -14.58 -5.80
CA THR A 34 -2.47 -14.54 -6.97
C THR A 34 -3.31 -14.26 -8.20
N LEU A 35 -2.96 -13.21 -8.94
CA LEU A 35 -3.51 -12.94 -10.26
C LEU A 35 -2.49 -13.36 -11.32
N THR A 36 -2.87 -14.33 -12.14
CA THR A 36 -2.08 -14.76 -13.30
C THR A 36 -2.82 -14.32 -14.55
N ALA A 37 -2.15 -13.59 -15.43
CA ALA A 37 -2.72 -13.16 -16.71
C ALA A 37 -1.79 -13.58 -17.85
N SER A 38 -2.36 -14.18 -18.89
CA SER A 38 -1.65 -14.60 -20.10
C SER A 38 -2.35 -14.06 -21.33
N VAL A 39 -1.57 -13.58 -22.29
CA VAL A 39 -2.06 -13.14 -23.60
C VAL A 39 -1.75 -14.23 -24.61
N GLY A 40 -2.78 -14.79 -25.23
CA GLY A 40 -2.70 -15.81 -26.27
C GLY A 40 -3.43 -15.39 -27.56
N PRO A 41 -3.46 -16.26 -28.58
CA PRO A 41 -4.18 -16.00 -29.83
C PRO A 41 -5.67 -15.71 -29.64
N ASP A 42 -6.26 -16.27 -28.57
CA ASP A 42 -7.68 -16.12 -28.23
C ASP A 42 -7.97 -14.89 -27.35
N GLY A 43 -6.94 -14.10 -27.02
CA GLY A 43 -7.05 -12.86 -26.25
C GLY A 43 -6.38 -12.93 -24.88
N LEU A 44 -6.93 -12.19 -23.91
CA LEU A 44 -6.43 -12.12 -22.54
C LEU A 44 -7.19 -13.11 -21.65
N GLU A 45 -6.45 -14.05 -21.07
CA GLU A 45 -6.96 -14.92 -20.01
C GLU A 45 -6.38 -14.49 -18.67
N ALA A 46 -7.20 -14.52 -17.63
CA ALA A 46 -6.77 -14.21 -16.28
C ALA A 46 -7.43 -15.14 -15.25
N THR A 47 -6.63 -15.65 -14.32
CA THR A 47 -7.10 -16.41 -13.16
C THR A 47 -6.76 -15.66 -11.88
N ILE A 48 -7.68 -15.73 -10.91
CA ILE A 48 -7.48 -15.23 -9.55
C ILE A 48 -7.68 -16.41 -8.62
N GLU A 49 -6.62 -16.75 -7.89
CA GLU A 49 -6.64 -17.85 -6.93
C GLU A 49 -6.25 -17.33 -5.54
N SER A 50 -6.90 -17.86 -4.50
CA SER A 50 -6.48 -17.60 -3.12
C SER A 50 -5.05 -18.10 -2.94
N ALA A 51 -4.16 -17.23 -2.47
CA ALA A 51 -2.78 -17.62 -2.23
C ALA A 51 -2.69 -18.35 -0.87
N PRO A 52 -2.11 -19.56 -0.80
CA PRO A 52 -1.79 -20.20 0.48
C PRO A 52 -0.81 -19.32 1.27
N GLY A 53 -0.97 -19.24 2.59
CA GLY A 53 0.12 -18.76 3.47
C GLY A 53 0.13 -17.30 3.91
N GLY A 54 -0.96 -16.52 3.78
CA GLY A 54 -1.05 -15.33 4.63
C GLY A 54 -2.05 -14.24 4.27
N GLU A 55 -2.34 -13.43 5.30
CA GLU A 55 -2.95 -12.11 5.16
C GLU A 55 -1.89 -11.09 4.76
N ALA A 56 -2.23 -10.20 3.82
CA ALA A 56 -1.50 -8.97 3.64
C ALA A 56 -1.84 -8.01 4.79
N THR A 57 -0.84 -7.37 5.37
CA THR A 57 -1.00 -6.31 6.36
C THR A 57 -0.64 -4.97 5.75
N PHE A 58 -1.45 -3.97 6.01
CA PHE A 58 -1.21 -2.57 5.65
C PHE A 58 -1.19 -1.75 6.93
N ALA A 59 -0.07 -1.10 7.18
CA ALA A 59 0.10 -0.15 8.26
C ALA A 59 0.59 1.18 7.69
N SER A 60 -0.17 2.25 7.88
CA SER A 60 0.25 3.59 7.46
C SER A 60 -0.06 4.66 8.50
N GLU A 61 0.70 5.73 8.42
CA GLU A 61 0.46 6.98 9.12
C GLU A 61 0.26 8.09 8.09
N VAL A 62 -0.82 8.84 8.26
CA VAL A 62 -1.23 9.95 7.41
C VAL A 62 -1.16 11.22 8.23
N THR A 63 -0.35 12.18 7.81
CA THR A 63 -0.24 13.50 8.41
C THR A 63 -0.88 14.54 7.51
N PHE A 64 -1.93 15.20 7.97
CA PHE A 64 -2.52 16.34 7.29
C PHE A 64 -1.57 17.54 7.33
N THR A 65 -1.30 18.10 6.16
CA THR A 65 -0.44 19.30 5.99
C THR A 65 -1.25 20.53 5.61
N GLY A 66 -2.54 20.35 5.36
CA GLY A 66 -3.52 21.37 4.98
C GLY A 66 -4.91 20.74 4.89
N GLU A 67 -5.91 21.54 4.54
CA GLU A 67 -7.32 21.10 4.48
C GLU A 67 -7.53 19.93 3.50
N THR A 68 -6.79 19.93 2.39
CA THR A 68 -6.90 18.91 1.33
C THR A 68 -5.59 18.21 1.04
N SER A 69 -4.52 18.51 1.77
CA SER A 69 -3.18 17.97 1.52
C SER A 69 -2.68 17.12 2.68
N PHE A 70 -2.02 16.01 2.36
CA PHE A 70 -1.46 15.11 3.37
C PHE A 70 -0.12 14.51 2.91
N LEU A 71 0.62 14.01 3.89
CA LEU A 71 1.76 13.12 3.69
C LEU A 71 1.36 11.75 4.25
N GLU A 72 1.75 10.70 3.56
CA GLU A 72 1.52 9.34 4.03
C GLU A 72 2.80 8.53 3.91
N GLU A 73 3.10 7.77 4.95
CA GLU A 73 4.11 6.73 4.93
C GLU A 73 3.57 5.43 5.52
N GLY A 74 4.08 4.31 5.04
CA GLY A 74 3.58 3.03 5.49
C GLY A 74 4.39 1.83 5.04
N THR A 75 3.96 0.70 5.56
CA THR A 75 4.47 -0.62 5.23
C THR A 75 3.31 -1.50 4.79
N ILE A 76 3.54 -2.25 3.71
CA ILE A 76 2.69 -3.35 3.28
C ILE A 76 3.50 -4.63 3.38
N GLU A 77 3.05 -5.61 4.15
CA GLU A 77 3.64 -6.94 4.23
C GLU A 77 2.66 -7.94 3.63
N PHE A 78 3.16 -8.86 2.80
CA PHE A 78 2.30 -9.85 2.12
C PHE A 78 3.10 -11.08 1.71
N GLY A 79 2.43 -12.23 1.63
CA GLY A 79 3.09 -13.50 1.37
C GLY A 79 4.21 -13.81 2.38
N GLU A 80 5.01 -14.82 2.09
CA GLU A 80 6.14 -15.21 2.95
C GLU A 80 7.33 -14.26 2.76
N GLY A 81 7.36 -13.17 3.53
CA GLY A 81 8.52 -12.29 3.67
C GLY A 81 8.60 -11.12 2.68
N HIS A 82 7.57 -10.86 1.87
CA HIS A 82 7.55 -9.64 1.05
C HIS A 82 7.12 -8.45 1.87
N ARG A 83 7.87 -7.36 1.71
CA ARG A 83 7.62 -6.09 2.40
C ARG A 83 7.87 -4.92 1.45
N LEU A 84 6.87 -4.06 1.33
CA LEU A 84 6.97 -2.78 0.63
C LEU A 84 6.93 -1.65 1.65
N ARG A 85 7.89 -0.73 1.56
CA ARG A 85 7.86 0.53 2.28
C ARG A 85 7.60 1.64 1.29
N PHE A 86 6.62 2.48 1.61
CA PHE A 86 6.26 3.61 0.76
C PHE A 86 6.23 4.88 1.59
N ALA A 87 6.52 5.98 0.90
CA ALA A 87 6.26 7.32 1.38
C ALA A 87 5.74 8.14 0.22
N THR A 88 4.89 9.11 0.51
CA THR A 88 4.37 10.05 -0.47
C THR A 88 5.52 10.87 -1.06
N VAL A 89 5.60 10.95 -2.38
CA VAL A 89 6.52 11.83 -3.10
C VAL A 89 5.80 13.15 -3.38
N GLY A 90 6.25 14.23 -2.75
CA GLY A 90 5.53 15.51 -2.79
C GLY A 90 4.41 15.52 -1.76
N SER A 91 3.16 15.66 -2.21
CA SER A 91 1.97 15.66 -1.36
C SER A 91 0.85 14.81 -1.95
N GLY A 92 0.10 14.15 -1.07
CA GLY A 92 -1.19 13.53 -1.35
C GLY A 92 -2.29 14.59 -1.30
N HIS A 93 -3.34 14.38 -2.08
CA HIS A 93 -4.47 15.30 -2.16
C HIS A 93 -5.79 14.56 -1.94
N LEU A 94 -6.67 15.17 -1.17
CA LEU A 94 -8.07 14.77 -1.03
C LEU A 94 -8.91 15.46 -2.10
N ALA A 95 -9.80 14.69 -2.72
CA ALA A 95 -10.82 15.18 -3.63
C ALA A 95 -12.19 14.62 -3.22
N PRO A 96 -13.30 15.25 -3.64
CA PRO A 96 -14.63 14.67 -3.45
C PRO A 96 -14.72 13.25 -4.03
N SER A 97 -15.36 12.35 -3.31
CA SER A 97 -15.69 11.00 -3.80
C SER A 97 -17.08 10.97 -4.41
N ALA A 98 -17.36 9.92 -5.20
CA ALA A 98 -18.73 9.59 -5.61
C ALA A 98 -19.63 9.21 -4.41
N ASP A 99 -19.03 8.72 -3.32
CA ASP A 99 -19.71 8.59 -2.04
C ASP A 99 -19.67 9.93 -1.29
N PRO A 100 -20.82 10.60 -1.05
CA PRO A 100 -20.86 11.90 -0.37
C PRO A 100 -20.40 11.84 1.10
N ARG A 101 -20.24 10.66 1.68
CA ARG A 101 -19.71 10.47 3.05
C ARG A 101 -18.21 10.24 3.09
N ALA A 102 -17.54 10.23 1.93
CA ALA A 102 -16.12 9.95 1.83
C ALA A 102 -15.40 10.96 0.94
N ASN A 103 -14.11 11.16 1.22
CA ASN A 103 -13.20 11.80 0.28
C ASN A 103 -12.37 10.73 -0.41
N MET A 104 -12.04 10.95 -1.69
CA MET A 104 -11.06 10.15 -2.40
C MET A 104 -9.67 10.74 -2.18
N ALA A 105 -8.79 9.96 -1.57
CA ALA A 105 -7.38 10.31 -1.42
C ALA A 105 -6.56 9.79 -2.62
N ARG A 106 -5.69 10.64 -3.16
CA ARG A 106 -4.65 10.22 -4.13
C ARG A 106 -3.29 10.71 -3.69
N CYS A 107 -2.32 9.81 -3.65
CA CYS A 107 -0.91 10.12 -3.45
C CYS A 107 -0.08 9.36 -4.48
N ARG A 108 1.11 9.88 -4.79
CA ARG A 108 2.12 9.16 -5.55
C ARG A 108 3.13 8.59 -4.56
N GLY A 109 3.10 7.28 -4.35
CA GLY A 109 4.07 6.61 -3.50
C GLY A 109 5.40 6.40 -4.22
N GLY A 110 6.50 6.73 -3.54
CA GLY A 110 7.84 6.26 -3.89
C GLY A 110 8.17 5.03 -3.06
N SER A 111 8.61 3.94 -3.69
CA SER A 111 9.17 2.81 -2.96
C SER A 111 10.61 3.13 -2.55
N ARG A 112 10.90 3.07 -1.26
CA ARG A 112 12.28 3.15 -0.77
C ARG A 112 12.88 1.74 -0.82
N PRO A 113 14.08 1.54 -1.41
CA PRO A 113 14.74 0.25 -1.31
C PRO A 113 15.01 -0.07 0.16
N ALA A 114 14.80 -1.33 0.56
CA ALA A 114 15.24 -1.81 1.85
C ALA A 114 16.75 -1.55 1.97
N ARG A 115 17.19 -0.82 3.00
CA ARG A 115 18.63 -0.72 3.31
C ARG A 115 19.13 -2.15 3.50
N GLY A 116 19.99 -2.61 2.59
CA GLY A 116 20.62 -3.91 2.70
C GLY A 116 21.40 -4.00 4.00
N SER A 117 21.15 -5.05 4.79
CA SER A 117 22.06 -5.48 5.84
C SER A 117 23.32 -5.97 5.15
N SER A 118 24.38 -5.17 5.17
CA SER A 118 25.72 -5.62 4.85
C SER A 118 26.16 -6.64 5.91
N SER A 119 25.99 -7.93 5.64
CA SER A 119 26.68 -8.98 6.40
C SER A 119 28.14 -9.00 5.96
N GLY A 120 28.97 -8.24 6.67
CA GLY A 120 30.42 -8.36 6.58
C GLY A 120 30.85 -9.74 7.10
N ARG A 121 31.54 -10.51 6.25
CA ARG A 121 32.46 -11.58 6.67
C ARG A 121 33.88 -11.10 6.39
N PRO A 122 34.77 -11.00 7.38
CA PRO A 122 36.14 -11.45 7.25
C PRO A 122 36.17 -12.95 7.63
N GLY A 123 36.88 -13.84 6.96
CA GLY A 123 38.26 -13.72 6.50
C GLY A 123 39.08 -14.57 7.45
#